data_AF-A0A8E0VGZ7-F1
#
_entry.id   AF-A0A8E0VGZ7-F1
#
_cell.length_a   1.000
_cell.length_b   1.000
_cell.length_c   1.000
_cell.angle_alpha   90.00
_cell.angle_beta   90.00
_cell.angle_gamma   90.00
#
_symmetry.space_group_name_H-M   'P 1'
#
loop_
_entity.id
_entity.type
_entity.pdbx_description
1 polymer ?
#
loop_
_entity_poly.entity_id
_entity_poly.type
_entity_poly.pdbx_seq_one_letter_code
_entity_poly.pdbx_strand_id
1 'polypeptide(L)'
;MACFTVIVQIGITNDLHIQPGHDSFFFCFIIESGFFRRFFRVLVLANTICLPINRFWAVIYPSTYRQRTTWYIVFCYTFILVYSLASSLSRALAVNLCEGVCILDNSPTGEVALQIVDLILRYIFPLSVIGSLHTLVIMRVCRLQREENARQEEQRQQLPNHDSQSYARVGRNLSISTLGFTAEMLVLEVIALVFNLMQTAGVVDFRPDSIGRLIYVYLCSLASAINPALAIATVPPLRETIIEILNEWTTFIRGVLRRCRWK
;
A
#
# COMPACT_ATOMS: atom_id res chain seq x y z
N MET A 1 6.72 -5.45 2.37
CA MET A 1 7.25 -4.78 1.17
C MET A 1 8.14 -3.58 1.48
N ALA A 2 7.88 -2.81 2.55
CA ALA A 2 8.75 -1.66 2.84
C ALA A 2 10.16 -1.98 3.33
N CYS A 3 10.36 -3.10 4.04
CA CYS A 3 11.71 -3.61 4.28
C CYS A 3 12.44 -3.87 2.96
N PHE A 4 11.73 -4.31 1.92
CA PHE A 4 12.35 -4.52 0.60
C PHE A 4 12.74 -3.18 -0.04
N THR A 5 11.88 -2.15 -0.03
CA THR A 5 12.27 -0.82 -0.53
C THR A 5 13.39 -0.18 0.28
N VAL A 6 13.43 -0.38 1.60
CA VAL A 6 14.52 0.13 2.45
C VAL A 6 15.80 -0.64 2.19
N ILE A 7 15.76 -1.97 2.08
CA ILE A 7 16.92 -2.81 1.77
C ILE A 7 17.44 -2.52 0.36
N VAL A 8 16.56 -2.40 -0.63
CA VAL A 8 16.93 -2.00 -2.00
C VAL A 8 17.53 -0.60 -2.00
N GLN A 9 16.96 0.33 -1.24
CA GLN A 9 17.46 1.70 -1.21
C GLN A 9 18.79 1.82 -0.45
N ILE A 10 18.97 1.08 0.65
CA ILE A 10 20.24 0.96 1.39
C ILE A 10 21.29 0.28 0.52
N GLY A 11 20.91 -0.79 -0.21
CA GLY A 11 21.79 -1.48 -1.16
C GLY A 11 22.25 -0.54 -2.27
N ILE A 12 21.33 0.21 -2.86
CA ILE A 12 21.65 1.20 -3.90
C ILE A 12 22.56 2.31 -3.33
N THR A 13 22.28 2.86 -2.15
CA THR A 13 23.13 3.92 -1.56
C THR A 13 24.51 3.43 -1.13
N ASN A 14 24.64 2.16 -0.70
CA ASN A 14 25.91 1.59 -0.28
C ASN A 14 26.78 1.14 -1.47
N ASP A 15 26.18 0.71 -2.59
CA ASP A 15 26.92 0.32 -3.81
C ASP A 15 27.26 1.51 -4.73
N LEU A 16 26.73 2.72 -4.49
CA LEU A 16 27.00 3.89 -5.33
C LEU A 16 28.40 4.52 -5.15
N HIS A 17 29.30 3.86 -4.41
CA HIS A 17 30.74 4.18 -4.45
C HIS A 17 31.49 3.47 -5.60
N ILE A 18 30.77 2.80 -6.52
CA ILE A 18 31.33 2.21 -7.74
C ILE A 18 31.72 3.32 -8.72
N GLN A 19 32.97 3.24 -9.19
CA GLN A 19 33.66 4.24 -10.01
C GLN A 19 32.84 4.78 -11.20
N PRO A 20 32.90 6.10 -11.47
CA PRO A 20 32.34 6.70 -12.68
C PRO A 20 33.16 6.23 -13.89
N GLY A 21 32.59 5.37 -14.73
CA GLY A 21 33.31 4.90 -15.92
C GLY A 21 32.69 3.77 -16.73
N HIS A 22 31.51 3.24 -16.36
CA HIS A 22 30.79 2.30 -17.23
C HIS A 22 29.32 2.64 -17.42
N ASP A 23 29.07 3.27 -18.57
CA ASP A 23 27.84 3.79 -19.17
C ASP A 23 26.80 2.70 -19.44
N SER A 24 26.29 2.05 -18.39
CA SER A 24 25.14 1.17 -18.57
C SER A 24 23.89 2.04 -18.70
N PHE A 25 23.37 2.23 -19.92
CA PHE A 25 22.05 2.82 -20.20
C PHE A 25 20.98 2.33 -19.20
N PHE A 26 21.04 1.05 -18.84
CA PHE A 26 20.21 0.43 -17.82
C PHE A 26 20.30 1.12 -16.45
N PHE A 27 21.50 1.41 -15.96
CA PHE A 27 21.73 2.03 -14.65
C PHE A 27 21.10 3.43 -14.57
N CYS A 28 21.31 4.23 -15.62
CA CYS A 28 20.72 5.55 -15.78
C CYS A 28 19.18 5.52 -15.71
N PHE A 29 18.58 4.73 -16.60
CA PHE A 29 17.13 4.70 -16.78
C PHE A 29 16.37 4.04 -15.63
N ILE A 30 17.01 3.12 -14.90
CA ILE A 30 16.30 2.28 -13.92
C ILE A 30 16.63 2.65 -12.48
N ILE A 31 17.91 2.91 -12.19
CA ILE A 31 18.38 3.21 -10.84
C ILE A 31 18.36 4.72 -10.60
N GLU A 32 19.02 5.50 -11.47
CA GLU A 32 19.18 6.94 -11.27
C GLU A 32 17.88 7.73 -11.47
N SER A 33 17.07 7.36 -12.47
CA SER A 33 15.73 7.92 -12.68
C SER A 33 14.79 7.73 -11.47
N GLY A 34 15.13 6.79 -10.57
CA GLY A 34 14.30 6.37 -9.46
C GLY A 34 13.09 5.54 -9.89
N PHE A 35 13.15 4.89 -11.07
CA PHE A 35 12.08 4.05 -11.60
C PHE A 35 11.65 2.97 -10.61
N PHE A 36 12.56 2.16 -10.07
CA PHE A 36 12.18 1.08 -9.15
C PHE A 36 11.50 1.58 -7.88
N ARG A 37 12.07 2.62 -7.27
CA ARG A 37 11.49 3.24 -6.08
C ARG A 37 10.06 3.71 -6.35
N ARG A 38 9.86 4.35 -7.49
CA ARG A 38 8.55 4.81 -7.95
C ARG A 38 7.62 3.63 -8.23
N PHE A 39 8.09 2.60 -8.91
CA PHE A 39 7.36 1.39 -9.23
C PHE A 39 6.84 0.70 -7.98
N PHE A 40 7.69 0.41 -6.99
CA PHE A 40 7.25 -0.22 -5.74
C PHE A 40 6.27 0.65 -4.96
N ARG A 41 6.45 1.96 -4.94
CA ARG A 41 5.50 2.87 -4.28
C ARG A 41 4.12 2.81 -4.94
N VAL A 42 4.08 2.85 -6.27
CA VAL A 42 2.82 2.75 -7.04
C VAL A 42 2.23 1.35 -6.94
N LEU A 43 3.06 0.30 -6.84
CA LEU A 43 2.63 -1.08 -6.63
C LEU A 43 1.83 -1.23 -5.33
N VAL A 44 2.34 -0.65 -4.25
CA VAL A 44 1.64 -0.62 -2.95
C VAL A 44 0.35 0.18 -3.07
N LEU A 45 0.37 1.35 -3.71
CA LEU A 45 -0.81 2.17 -3.93
C LEU A 45 -1.90 1.44 -4.74
N ALA A 46 -1.53 0.79 -5.84
CA ALA A 46 -2.44 0.03 -6.67
C ALA A 46 -3.02 -1.18 -5.91
N ASN A 47 -2.22 -1.84 -5.08
CA ASN A 47 -2.70 -2.88 -4.18
C ASN A 47 -3.73 -2.34 -3.19
N THR A 48 -3.52 -1.14 -2.65
CA THR A 48 -4.48 -0.45 -1.79
C THR A 48 -5.79 -0.10 -2.51
N ILE A 49 -5.78 0.20 -3.81
CA ILE A 49 -7.00 0.40 -4.63
C ILE A 49 -7.73 -0.92 -4.88
N CYS A 50 -6.98 -1.99 -5.11
CA CYS A 50 -7.52 -3.31 -5.37
C CYS A 50 -8.28 -3.91 -4.18
N LEU A 51 -7.84 -3.61 -2.95
CA LEU A 51 -8.48 -4.07 -1.72
C LEU A 51 -9.97 -3.67 -1.64
N PRO A 52 -10.37 -2.39 -1.71
CA PRO A 52 -11.77 -1.99 -1.69
C PRO A 52 -12.54 -2.47 -2.91
N ILE A 53 -11.92 -2.61 -4.09
CA ILE A 53 -12.56 -3.23 -5.27
C ILE A 53 -12.96 -4.66 -4.94
N ASN A 54 -12.02 -5.46 -4.42
CA ASN A 54 -12.27 -6.85 -4.04
C ASN A 54 -13.40 -6.97 -3.01
N ARG A 55 -13.41 -6.06 -2.02
CA ARG A 55 -14.48 -5.99 -1.01
C ARG A 55 -15.82 -5.57 -1.59
N PHE A 56 -15.83 -4.61 -2.50
CA PHE A 56 -17.02 -4.17 -3.20
C PHE A 56 -17.68 -5.34 -3.94
N TRP A 57 -16.91 -6.13 -4.70
CA TRP A 57 -17.45 -7.31 -5.38
C TRP A 57 -17.97 -8.36 -4.40
N ALA A 58 -17.25 -8.63 -3.31
CA ALA A 58 -17.68 -9.59 -2.30
C ALA A 58 -18.99 -9.19 -1.60
N VAL A 59 -19.21 -7.89 -1.36
CA VAL A 59 -20.40 -7.37 -0.66
C VAL A 59 -21.59 -7.21 -1.59
N ILE A 60 -21.38 -6.70 -2.81
CA ILE A 60 -22.47 -6.39 -3.75
C ILE A 60 -22.91 -7.64 -4.51
N TYR A 61 -21.97 -8.49 -4.91
CA TYR A 61 -22.23 -9.66 -5.76
C TYR A 61 -21.64 -10.95 -5.16
N PRO A 62 -22.08 -11.40 -3.96
CA PRO A 62 -21.45 -12.52 -3.25
C PRO A 62 -21.51 -13.84 -4.03
N SER A 63 -22.60 -14.11 -4.76
CA SER A 63 -22.77 -15.33 -5.56
C SER A 63 -21.77 -15.38 -6.72
N THR A 64 -21.73 -14.32 -7.53
CA THR A 64 -20.78 -14.20 -8.66
C THR A 64 -19.34 -14.18 -8.18
N TYR A 65 -19.08 -13.47 -7.08
CA TYR A 65 -17.75 -13.37 -6.49
C TYR A 65 -17.20 -14.75 -6.10
N ARG A 66 -18.01 -15.59 -5.44
CA ARG A 66 -17.59 -16.94 -5.03
C ARG A 66 -17.25 -17.83 -6.23
N GLN A 67 -17.96 -17.71 -7.34
CA GLN A 67 -17.71 -18.52 -8.53
C GLN A 67 -16.47 -18.04 -9.32
N ARG A 68 -16.17 -16.73 -9.28
CA ARG A 68 -15.13 -16.11 -10.12
C ARG A 68 -13.97 -15.50 -9.33
N THR A 69 -13.77 -15.88 -8.05
CA THR A 69 -12.74 -15.29 -7.18
C THR A 69 -11.35 -15.32 -7.82
N THR A 70 -10.95 -16.44 -8.42
CA THR A 70 -9.63 -16.58 -9.08
C THR A 70 -9.43 -15.54 -10.18
N TRP A 71 -10.45 -15.30 -11.01
CA TRP A 71 -10.39 -14.31 -12.09
C TRP A 71 -10.26 -12.88 -11.56
N TYR A 72 -10.99 -12.54 -10.50
CA TYR A 72 -10.86 -11.22 -9.86
C TYR A 72 -9.47 -10.99 -9.28
N ILE A 73 -8.87 -12.01 -8.67
CA ILE A 73 -7.51 -11.95 -8.13
C ILE A 73 -6.49 -11.75 -9.27
N VAL A 74 -6.59 -12.53 -10.35
CA VAL A 74 -5.72 -12.40 -11.53
C VAL A 74 -5.85 -11.01 -12.17
N PHE A 75 -7.08 -10.52 -12.33
CA PHE A 75 -7.34 -9.19 -12.86
C PHE A 75 -6.70 -8.11 -11.98
N CYS A 76 -6.87 -8.20 -10.67
CA CYS A 76 -6.29 -7.25 -9.73
C CYS A 76 -4.75 -7.23 -9.79
N TYR A 77 -4.08 -8.39 -9.80
CA TYR A 77 -2.62 -8.43 -9.91
C TYR A 77 -2.11 -7.91 -11.26
N THR A 78 -2.84 -8.20 -12.34
CA THR A 78 -2.53 -7.68 -13.67
C THR A 78 -2.66 -6.15 -13.68
N PHE A 79 -3.76 -5.63 -13.13
CA PHE A 79 -3.98 -4.20 -12.98
C PHE A 79 -2.87 -3.53 -12.16
N ILE A 80 -2.52 -4.10 -11.01
CA ILE A 80 -1.44 -3.59 -10.15
C ILE A 80 -0.14 -3.46 -10.94
N LEU A 81 0.27 -4.50 -11.66
CA LEU A 81 1.52 -4.49 -12.44
C LEU A 81 1.47 -3.47 -13.59
N VAL A 82 0.44 -3.52 -14.43
CA VAL A 82 0.31 -2.64 -15.60
C VAL A 82 0.24 -1.17 -15.17
N TYR A 83 -0.55 -0.87 -14.15
CA TYR A 83 -0.68 0.47 -13.60
C TYR A 83 0.65 1.00 -13.05
N SER A 84 1.38 0.16 -12.32
CA SER A 84 2.66 0.53 -11.72
C SER A 84 3.73 0.75 -12.78
N LEU A 85 3.76 -0.08 -13.82
CA LEU A 85 4.66 0.09 -14.96
C LEU A 85 4.34 1.38 -15.72
N ALA A 86 3.08 1.60 -16.12
CA ALA A 86 2.67 2.78 -16.85
C ALA A 86 2.96 4.08 -16.08
N SER A 87 2.61 4.11 -14.78
CA SER A 87 2.85 5.28 -13.93
C SER A 87 4.34 5.52 -13.65
N SER A 88 5.19 4.50 -13.72
CA SER A 88 6.64 4.64 -13.49
C SER A 88 7.40 4.98 -14.77
N LEU A 89 6.88 4.53 -15.91
CA LEU A 89 7.45 4.78 -17.22
C LEU A 89 7.52 6.28 -17.53
N SER A 90 6.55 7.09 -17.06
CA SER A 90 6.58 8.55 -17.21
C SER A 90 7.88 9.19 -16.69
N ARG A 91 8.48 8.61 -15.65
CA ARG A 91 9.72 9.13 -15.04
C ARG A 91 10.97 8.61 -15.74
N ALA A 92 10.93 7.39 -16.26
CA ALA A 92 12.01 6.86 -17.08
C ALA A 92 12.14 7.68 -18.37
N LEU A 93 11.01 8.06 -18.99
CA LEU A 93 10.98 8.88 -20.20
C LEU A 93 11.39 10.35 -19.98
N ALA A 94 11.50 10.80 -18.73
CA ALA A 94 11.92 12.17 -18.39
C ALA A 94 13.45 12.34 -18.28
N VAL A 95 14.21 11.24 -18.33
CA VAL A 95 15.67 11.24 -18.24
C VAL A 95 16.25 11.04 -19.64
N ASN A 96 17.20 11.89 -20.03
CA ASN A 96 17.97 11.76 -21.26
C ASN A 96 19.42 11.40 -20.92
N LEU A 97 20.00 10.49 -21.69
CA LEU A 97 21.42 10.14 -21.59
C LEU A 97 22.20 10.98 -22.59
N CYS A 98 22.98 11.94 -22.09
CA CYS A 98 23.82 12.81 -22.91
C CYS A 98 25.28 12.62 -22.50
N GLU A 99 26.13 12.18 -23.44
CA GLU A 99 27.58 12.03 -23.22
C GLU A 99 27.97 11.16 -22.02
N GLY A 100 27.22 10.08 -21.76
CA GLY A 100 27.45 9.18 -20.61
C GLY A 100 26.94 9.73 -19.27
N VAL A 101 26.37 10.95 -19.27
CA VAL A 101 25.76 11.56 -18.09
C VAL A 101 24.24 11.55 -18.20
N CYS A 102 23.58 11.18 -17.11
CA CYS A 102 22.12 11.21 -17.01
C CYS A 102 21.66 12.63 -16.66
N ILE A 103 21.00 13.29 -17.61
CA ILE A 103 20.47 14.63 -17.42
C ILE A 103 18.95 14.55 -17.41
N LEU A 104 18.33 15.13 -16.38
CA LEU A 104 16.89 15.27 -16.32
C LEU A 104 16.47 16.38 -17.30
N ASP A 105 15.55 16.07 -18.21
CA ASP A 105 15.09 17.04 -19.21
C ASP A 105 14.21 18.10 -18.54
N ASN A 106 14.79 19.28 -18.29
CA ASN A 106 14.13 20.39 -17.60
C ASN A 106 13.36 21.31 -18.56
N SER A 107 12.84 20.78 -19.68
CA SER A 107 12.00 21.59 -20.56
C SER A 107 10.74 22.04 -19.79
N PRO A 108 10.48 23.37 -19.68
CA PRO A 108 9.47 23.90 -18.77
C PRO A 108 8.04 23.46 -19.14
N THR A 109 7.79 23.17 -20.41
CA THR A 109 6.49 22.70 -20.92
C THR A 109 6.27 21.21 -20.67
N GLY A 110 7.31 20.38 -20.77
CA GLY A 110 7.24 18.95 -20.49
C GLY A 110 7.11 18.65 -19.01
N GLU A 111 7.81 19.42 -18.17
CA GLU A 111 7.82 19.22 -16.72
C GLU A 111 6.43 19.43 -16.10
N VAL A 112 5.74 20.52 -16.46
CA VAL A 112 4.39 20.82 -15.93
C VAL A 112 3.38 19.74 -16.35
N ALA A 113 3.42 19.29 -17.61
CA ALA A 113 2.52 18.25 -18.09
C ALA A 113 2.74 16.91 -17.35
N LEU A 114 4.00 16.51 -17.16
CA LEU A 114 4.34 15.30 -16.41
C LEU A 114 3.94 15.41 -14.93
N GLN A 115 4.11 16.57 -14.31
CA GLN A 115 3.67 16.81 -12.93
C GLN A 115 2.14 16.70 -12.78
N ILE A 116 1.37 17.22 -13.74
CA ILE A 116 -0.10 17.11 -13.74
C ILE A 116 -0.54 15.66 -13.91
N VAL A 117 0.05 14.94 -14.87
CA VAL A 117 -0.24 13.50 -15.09
C VAL A 117 0.09 12.70 -13.84
N ASP A 118 1.24 12.99 -13.22
CA ASP A 118 1.64 12.39 -11.96
C ASP A 118 0.66 12.68 -10.83
N LEU A 119 0.18 13.93 -10.72
CA LEU A 119 -0.79 14.34 -9.72
C LEU A 119 -2.12 13.58 -9.90
N ILE A 120 -2.60 13.48 -11.13
CA ILE A 120 -3.85 12.81 -11.45
C ILE A 120 -3.74 11.31 -11.16
N LEU A 121 -2.72 10.65 -11.71
CA LEU A 121 -2.54 9.21 -11.58
C LEU A 121 -2.18 8.81 -10.15
N ARG A 122 -1.41 9.59 -9.39
CA ARG A 122 -1.00 9.17 -8.04
C ARG A 122 -1.95 9.58 -6.95
N TYR A 123 -2.68 10.68 -7.13
CA TYR A 123 -3.47 11.26 -6.04
C TYR A 123 -4.95 11.23 -6.37
N ILE A 124 -5.36 11.91 -7.43
CA ILE A 124 -6.79 12.14 -7.70
C ILE A 124 -7.49 10.81 -8.03
N PHE A 125 -6.90 10.00 -8.90
CA PHE A 125 -7.51 8.74 -9.31
C PHE A 125 -7.58 7.71 -8.17
N PRO A 126 -6.48 7.39 -7.44
CA PRO A 126 -6.54 6.45 -6.32
C PRO A 126 -7.49 6.89 -5.21
N LEU A 127 -7.45 8.16 -4.80
CA LEU A 127 -8.29 8.66 -3.72
C LEU A 127 -9.78 8.68 -4.09
N SER A 128 -10.11 9.05 -5.34
CA SER A 128 -11.50 9.04 -5.80
C SER A 128 -12.06 7.62 -5.88
N VAL A 129 -11.28 6.65 -6.40
CA VAL A 129 -11.70 5.24 -6.48
C VAL A 129 -11.85 4.63 -5.08
N ILE A 130 -10.86 4.82 -4.20
CA ILE A 130 -10.92 4.30 -2.83
C ILE A 130 -12.10 4.91 -2.07
N GLY A 131 -12.25 6.25 -2.12
CA GLY A 131 -13.32 6.97 -1.45
C GLY A 131 -14.70 6.52 -1.93
N SER A 132 -14.93 6.52 -3.25
CA SER A 132 -16.22 6.12 -3.82
C SER A 132 -16.59 4.68 -3.49
N LEU A 133 -15.68 3.73 -3.63
CA LEU A 133 -15.92 2.32 -3.29
C LEU A 133 -16.18 2.14 -1.80
N HIS A 134 -15.45 2.84 -0.94
CA HIS A 134 -15.70 2.81 0.50
C HIS A 134 -17.08 3.31 0.87
N THR A 135 -17.47 4.48 0.35
CA THR A 135 -18.80 5.03 0.60
C THR A 135 -19.88 4.06 0.13
N LEU A 136 -19.73 3.47 -1.06
CA LEU A 136 -20.69 2.47 -1.58
C LEU A 136 -20.78 1.22 -0.70
N VAL A 137 -19.64 0.66 -0.28
CA VAL A 137 -19.60 -0.51 0.60
C VAL A 137 -20.23 -0.21 1.96
N ILE A 138 -19.90 0.91 2.58
CA ILE A 138 -20.45 1.33 3.88
C ILE A 138 -21.96 1.52 3.76
N MET A 139 -22.43 2.27 2.75
CA MET A 139 -23.87 2.47 2.51
C MET A 139 -24.60 1.14 2.34
N ARG A 140 -24.02 0.18 1.59
CA ARG A 140 -24.63 -1.14 1.40
C ARG A 140 -24.67 -1.94 2.71
N VAL A 141 -23.59 -1.96 3.47
CA VAL A 141 -23.51 -2.68 4.75
C VAL A 141 -24.52 -2.10 5.74
N CYS A 142 -24.60 -0.77 5.88
CA CYS A 142 -25.58 -0.11 6.74
C CYS A 142 -27.02 -0.43 6.32
N ARG A 143 -27.29 -0.49 5.00
CA ARG A 143 -28.61 -0.88 4.49
C ARG A 143 -28.96 -2.32 4.86
N LEU A 144 -28.04 -3.26 4.64
CA LEU A 144 -28.25 -4.68 4.98
C LEU A 144 -28.47 -4.87 6.49
N GLN A 145 -27.71 -4.17 7.33
CA GLN A 145 -27.91 -4.18 8.78
C GLN A 145 -29.31 -3.67 9.17
N ARG A 146 -29.80 -2.62 8.50
CA ARG A 146 -31.15 -2.08 8.76
C ARG A 146 -32.25 -3.07 8.34
N GLU A 147 -32.08 -3.72 7.18
CA GLU A 147 -33.00 -4.76 6.70
C GLU A 147 -33.02 -5.98 7.63
N GLU A 148 -31.85 -6.39 8.14
CA GLU A 148 -31.74 -7.49 9.11
C GLU A 148 -32.36 -7.14 10.46
N ASN A 149 -32.11 -5.93 10.99
CA ASN A 149 -32.72 -5.46 12.24
C ASN A 149 -34.25 -5.40 12.13
N ALA A 150 -34.79 -4.92 11.00
CA ALA A 150 -36.24 -4.89 10.77
C ALA A 150 -36.84 -6.31 10.74
N ARG A 151 -36.18 -7.26 10.07
CA ARG A 151 -36.59 -8.68 10.08
C ARG A 151 -36.50 -9.30 11.48
N GLN A 152 -35.48 -8.95 12.25
CA GLN A 152 -35.35 -9.42 13.63
C GLN A 152 -36.41 -8.83 14.56
N GLU A 153 -36.87 -7.60 14.35
CA GLU A 153 -38.01 -7.04 15.09
C GLU A 153 -39.30 -7.81 14.81
N GLU A 154 -39.54 -8.23 13.56
CA GLU A 154 -40.67 -9.09 13.18
C GLU A 154 -40.54 -10.51 13.75
N GLN A 155 -39.33 -11.10 13.73
CA GLN A 155 -39.08 -12.47 14.24
C GLN A 155 -38.89 -12.56 15.76
N ARG A 156 -38.57 -11.46 16.46
CA ARG A 156 -38.40 -11.42 17.93
C ARG A 156 -39.68 -11.76 18.70
N GLN A 157 -40.83 -11.84 18.03
CA GLN A 157 -42.06 -12.35 18.63
C GLN A 157 -42.05 -13.88 18.81
N GLN A 158 -41.08 -14.65 18.27
CA GLN A 158 -41.13 -16.12 18.33
C GLN A 158 -39.91 -16.89 18.84
N LEU A 159 -38.67 -16.36 18.90
CA LEU A 159 -37.57 -17.04 19.61
C LEU A 159 -36.32 -16.15 19.80
N PRO A 160 -35.59 -16.24 20.94
CA PRO A 160 -34.37 -15.47 21.13
C PRO A 160 -33.10 -16.25 20.72
N ASN A 161 -32.13 -15.51 20.19
CA ASN A 161 -30.71 -15.83 20.07
C ASN A 161 -30.26 -16.91 19.06
N HIS A 162 -29.76 -16.47 17.90
CA HIS A 162 -28.39 -16.79 17.45
C HIS A 162 -28.00 -15.96 16.19
N ASP A 163 -26.72 -15.59 16.09
CA ASP A 163 -25.96 -15.21 14.88
C ASP A 163 -25.93 -13.79 14.26
N SER A 164 -26.81 -12.83 14.58
CA SER A 164 -26.71 -11.49 13.94
C SER A 164 -25.47 -10.66 14.35
N GLN A 165 -24.73 -11.06 15.39
CA GLN A 165 -23.47 -10.41 15.78
C GLN A 165 -22.32 -10.64 14.79
N SER A 166 -22.39 -11.65 13.93
CA SER A 166 -21.25 -12.05 13.09
C SER A 166 -21.01 -11.05 11.94
N TYR A 167 -22.07 -10.63 11.25
CA TYR A 167 -21.96 -9.77 10.06
C TYR A 167 -21.49 -8.34 10.40
N ALA A 168 -22.00 -7.76 11.49
CA ALA A 168 -21.60 -6.43 11.93
C ALA A 168 -20.11 -6.38 12.36
N ARG A 169 -19.60 -7.44 12.99
CA ARG A 169 -18.22 -7.53 13.43
C ARG A 169 -17.25 -7.69 12.26
N VAL A 170 -17.62 -8.51 11.27
CA VAL A 170 -16.84 -8.69 10.03
C VAL A 170 -16.78 -7.37 9.25
N GLY A 171 -17.92 -6.68 9.06
CA GLY A 171 -17.95 -5.38 8.38
C GLY A 171 -17.08 -4.32 9.05
N ARG A 172 -17.12 -4.23 10.39
CA ARG A 172 -16.32 -3.26 11.15
C ARG A 172 -14.81 -3.51 11.03
N ASN A 173 -14.37 -4.75 11.17
CA ASN A 173 -12.94 -5.09 11.10
C ASN A 173 -12.36 -4.82 9.70
N LEU A 174 -13.16 -5.08 8.65
CA LEU A 174 -12.78 -4.81 7.28
C LEU A 174 -12.70 -3.31 6.97
N SER A 175 -13.62 -2.52 7.51
CA SER A 175 -13.59 -1.05 7.39
C SER A 175 -12.37 -0.46 8.09
N ILE A 176 -12.03 -0.94 9.29
CA ILE A 176 -10.87 -0.45 10.06
C ILE A 176 -9.56 -0.68 9.28
N SER A 177 -9.38 -1.86 8.70
CA SER A 177 -8.20 -2.20 7.90
C SER A 177 -7.98 -1.21 6.78
N THR A 178 -9.02 -1.04 5.96
CA THR A 178 -8.89 -0.28 4.73
C THR A 178 -8.80 1.22 5.00
N LEU A 179 -9.49 1.72 6.04
CA LEU A 179 -9.31 3.08 6.52
C LEU A 179 -7.89 3.30 7.06
N GLY A 180 -7.34 2.32 7.80
CA GLY A 180 -5.96 2.37 8.29
C GLY A 180 -4.95 2.47 7.15
N PHE A 181 -5.02 1.56 6.17
CA PHE A 181 -4.14 1.59 4.99
C PHE A 181 -4.31 2.88 4.16
N THR A 182 -5.55 3.36 4.00
CA THR A 182 -5.82 4.58 3.24
C THR A 182 -5.28 5.81 3.97
N ALA A 183 -5.48 5.90 5.29
CA ALA A 183 -4.97 6.99 6.10
C ALA A 183 -3.44 7.01 6.14
N GLU A 184 -2.80 5.86 6.30
CA GLU A 184 -1.34 5.71 6.24
C GLU A 184 -0.79 6.23 4.91
N MET A 185 -1.35 5.76 3.78
CA MET A 185 -0.93 6.19 2.45
C MET A 185 -1.18 7.68 2.22
N LEU A 186 -2.32 8.21 2.66
CA LEU A 186 -2.65 9.64 2.53
C LEU A 186 -1.67 10.51 3.32
N VAL A 187 -1.34 10.13 4.55
CA VAL A 187 -0.37 10.87 5.36
C VAL A 187 1.01 10.87 4.69
N LEU A 188 1.50 9.73 4.23
CA LEU A 188 2.80 9.64 3.54
C LEU A 188 2.85 10.46 2.25
N GLU A 189 1.76 10.48 1.50
CA GLU A 189 1.67 11.23 0.25
C GLU A 189 1.51 12.75 0.49
N VAL A 190 0.79 13.17 1.54
CA VAL A 190 0.75 14.58 1.96
C VAL A 190 2.13 15.05 2.39
N ILE A 191 2.85 14.24 3.19
CA ILE A 191 4.23 14.55 3.57
C ILE A 191 5.11 14.70 2.31
N ALA A 192 5.00 13.78 1.35
CA ALA A 192 5.74 13.85 0.10
C ALA A 192 5.43 15.12 -0.71
N LEU A 193 4.15 15.50 -0.78
CA LEU A 193 3.71 16.71 -1.46
C LEU A 193 4.29 17.96 -0.79
N VAL A 194 4.25 18.04 0.55
CA VAL A 194 4.84 19.16 1.31
C VAL A 194 6.33 19.28 1.04
N PHE A 195 7.08 18.17 1.07
CA PHE A 195 8.51 18.20 0.75
C PHE A 195 8.79 18.64 -0.69
N ASN A 196 7.99 18.19 -1.67
CA ASN A 196 8.12 18.64 -3.05
C ASN A 196 7.85 20.16 -3.18
N LEU A 197 6.82 20.68 -2.50
CA LEU A 197 6.52 22.11 -2.50
C LEU A 197 7.63 22.93 -1.87
N MET A 198 8.18 22.48 -0.73
CA MET A 198 9.32 23.11 -0.08
C MET A 198 10.58 23.09 -0.95
N GLN A 199 10.78 22.02 -1.73
CA GLN A 199 11.87 21.92 -2.70
C GLN A 199 11.67 22.95 -3.83
N THR A 200 10.47 23.04 -4.40
CA THR A 200 10.18 24.04 -5.45
C THR A 200 10.32 25.48 -4.97
N ALA A 201 10.06 25.73 -3.68
CA ALA A 201 10.26 27.04 -3.05
C ALA A 201 11.73 27.32 -2.68
N GLY A 202 12.64 26.37 -2.89
CA GLY A 202 14.06 26.50 -2.54
C GLY A 202 14.35 26.49 -1.03
N VAL A 203 13.38 26.08 -0.19
CA VAL A 203 13.51 26.07 1.27
C VAL A 203 14.25 24.83 1.76
N VAL A 204 14.04 23.68 1.10
CA VAL A 204 14.64 22.40 1.47
C VAL A 204 15.28 21.76 0.24
N ASP A 205 16.52 21.31 0.38
CA ASP A 205 17.13 20.45 -0.62
C ASP A 205 16.56 19.03 -0.47
N PHE A 206 15.85 18.56 -1.49
CA PHE A 206 15.26 17.20 -1.54
C PHE A 206 15.94 16.32 -2.59
N ARG A 207 17.21 16.60 -2.87
CA ARG A 207 18.10 15.75 -3.67
C ARG A 207 18.27 14.34 -3.08
N PRO A 208 18.71 13.35 -3.89
CA PRO A 208 18.99 11.98 -3.44
C PRO A 208 19.77 11.87 -2.14
N ASP A 209 20.77 12.71 -1.97
CA ASP A 209 21.73 12.64 -0.86
C ASP A 209 21.35 13.56 0.31
N SER A 210 20.18 14.19 0.27
CA SER A 210 19.79 15.17 1.26
C SER A 210 19.24 14.52 2.54
N ILE A 211 19.47 15.20 3.68
CA ILE A 211 18.93 14.80 4.98
C ILE A 211 17.39 14.78 4.95
N GLY A 212 16.76 15.72 4.23
CA GLY A 212 15.30 15.78 4.10
C GLY A 212 14.73 14.51 3.46
N ARG A 213 15.39 14.00 2.41
CA ARG A 213 15.00 12.74 1.78
C ARG A 213 15.25 11.53 2.68
N LEU A 214 16.33 11.52 3.45
CA LEU A 214 16.60 10.47 4.45
C LEU A 214 15.49 10.39 5.51
N ILE A 215 15.08 11.54 6.07
CA ILE A 215 13.99 11.63 7.04
C ILE A 215 12.67 11.12 6.42
N TYR A 216 12.36 11.54 5.19
CA TYR A 216 11.15 11.08 4.49
C TYR A 216 11.15 9.55 4.30
N VAL A 217 12.27 8.97 3.88
CA VAL A 217 12.41 7.51 3.71
C VAL A 217 12.27 6.78 5.05
N TYR A 218 12.86 7.34 6.11
CA TYR A 218 12.71 6.83 7.47
C TYR A 218 11.24 6.82 7.91
N LEU A 219 10.50 7.92 7.70
CA LEU A 219 9.06 7.97 8.01
C LEU A 219 8.26 6.94 7.20
N CYS A 220 8.55 6.79 5.90
CA CYS A 220 7.93 5.76 5.06
C CYS A 220 8.19 4.35 5.60
N SER A 221 9.40 4.09 6.11
CA SER A 221 9.77 2.79 6.68
C SER A 221 8.99 2.49 7.97
N LEU A 222 8.85 3.49 8.87
CA LEU A 222 8.09 3.37 10.11
C LEU A 222 6.60 3.14 9.84
N ALA A 223 6.01 3.98 8.98
CA ALA A 223 4.63 3.81 8.56
C ALA A 223 4.40 2.39 8.03
N SER A 224 5.31 1.93 7.19
CA SER A 224 5.13 0.62 6.60
C SER A 224 5.34 -0.58 7.54
N ALA A 225 5.98 -0.38 8.70
CA ALA A 225 6.03 -1.37 9.76
C ALA A 225 4.66 -1.57 10.44
N ILE A 226 3.74 -0.61 10.27
CA ILE A 226 2.35 -0.68 10.75
C ILE A 226 1.52 -1.61 9.86
N ASN A 227 1.85 -1.73 8.56
CA ASN A 227 1.10 -2.55 7.59
C ASN A 227 0.90 -4.02 8.02
N PRO A 228 1.95 -4.78 8.46
CA PRO A 228 1.75 -6.11 9.02
C PRO A 228 0.85 -6.11 10.25
N ALA A 229 1.03 -5.16 11.18
CA ALA A 229 0.20 -5.08 12.38
C ALA A 229 -1.28 -4.84 12.04
N LEU A 230 -1.57 -3.96 11.09
CA LEU A 230 -2.92 -3.73 10.57
C LEU A 230 -3.49 -4.99 9.91
N ALA A 231 -2.71 -5.68 9.08
CA ALA A 231 -3.14 -6.94 8.45
C ALA A 231 -3.50 -8.00 9.50
N ILE A 232 -2.66 -8.18 10.52
CA ILE A 232 -2.88 -9.14 11.61
C ILE A 232 -4.12 -8.75 12.42
N ALA A 233 -4.29 -7.48 12.77
CA ALA A 233 -5.43 -7.01 13.55
C ALA A 233 -6.76 -7.25 12.81
N THR A 234 -6.74 -7.19 11.48
CA THR A 234 -7.96 -7.08 10.66
C THR A 234 -8.34 -8.36 9.93
N VAL A 235 -7.41 -9.30 9.75
CA VAL A 235 -7.65 -10.60 9.11
C VAL A 235 -7.71 -11.69 10.20
N PRO A 236 -8.90 -12.14 10.62
CA PRO A 236 -9.04 -13.14 11.68
C PRO A 236 -8.25 -14.44 11.48
N PRO A 237 -8.26 -15.10 10.29
CA PRO A 237 -7.51 -16.34 10.13
C PRO A 237 -6.00 -16.12 10.28
N LEU A 238 -5.48 -14.99 9.78
CA LEU A 238 -4.07 -14.64 9.93
C LEU A 238 -3.70 -14.43 11.40
N ARG A 239 -4.58 -13.76 12.15
CA ARG A 239 -4.41 -13.54 13.59
C ARG A 239 -4.37 -14.86 14.36
N GLU A 240 -5.27 -15.79 14.04
CA GLU A 240 -5.34 -17.11 14.67
C GLU A 240 -4.06 -17.90 14.42
N THR A 241 -3.59 -17.96 13.17
CA THR A 241 -2.32 -18.63 12.83
C THR A 241 -1.12 -18.02 13.55
N ILE A 242 -1.05 -16.69 13.70
CA ILE A 242 0.06 -16.04 14.40
C ILE A 242 0.02 -16.32 15.91
N ILE A 243 -1.17 -16.32 16.51
CA ILE A 243 -1.32 -16.66 17.93
C ILE A 243 -0.90 -18.12 18.17
N GLU A 244 -1.26 -19.03 17.28
CA GLU A 244 -0.84 -20.43 17.32
C GLU A 244 0.69 -20.56 17.27
N ILE A 245 1.34 -19.94 16.29
CA ILE A 245 2.80 -19.93 16.16
C ILE A 245 3.46 -19.33 17.41
N LEU A 246 2.93 -18.23 17.95
CA LEU A 246 3.47 -17.61 19.17
C LEU A 246 3.33 -18.53 20.39
N ASN A 247 2.21 -19.25 20.50
CA ASN A 247 2.01 -20.22 21.58
C ASN A 247 3.00 -21.38 21.48
N GLU A 248 3.24 -21.92 20.28
CA GLU A 248 4.26 -22.94 20.04
C GLU A 248 5.66 -22.45 20.40
N TRP A 249 6.04 -21.25 19.95
CA TRP A 249 7.34 -20.67 20.28
C TRP A 249 7.52 -20.44 21.79
N THR A 250 6.51 -19.93 22.48
CA THR A 250 6.61 -19.70 23.93
C THR A 250 6.68 -21.00 24.73
N THR A 251 6.00 -22.07 24.27
CA THR A 251 6.11 -23.40 24.89
C THR A 251 7.49 -24.02 24.66
N PHE A 252 8.04 -23.89 23.45
CA PHE A 252 9.41 -24.32 23.13
C PHE A 252 10.44 -23.60 24.01
N ILE A 253 10.40 -22.27 24.08
CA ILE A 253 11.32 -21.46 24.89
C ILE A 253 11.21 -21.83 26.38
N ARG A 254 9.99 -22.00 26.90
CA ARG A 254 9.79 -22.47 28.28
C ARG A 254 10.38 -23.86 28.51
N GLY A 255 10.28 -24.76 27.54
CA GLY A 255 10.90 -26.09 27.58
C GLY A 255 12.43 -26.06 27.58
N VAL A 256 13.04 -25.16 26.81
CA VAL A 256 14.51 -24.94 26.80
C VAL A 256 14.97 -24.34 28.12
N LEU A 257 14.32 -23.27 28.59
CA LEU A 257 14.64 -22.62 29.87
C LEU A 257 14.52 -23.58 31.06
N ARG A 258 13.51 -24.46 31.07
CA ARG A 258 13.39 -25.51 32.10
C ARG A 258 14.56 -26.46 32.04
N ARG A 259 15.01 -26.92 30.87
CA ARG A 259 16.16 -27.83 30.74
C ARG A 259 17.49 -27.19 31.17
N CYS A 260 17.68 -25.90 30.91
CA CYS A 260 18.89 -25.18 31.31
C CYS A 260 18.97 -24.92 32.83
N ARG A 261 17.84 -24.90 33.56
CA ARG A 261 17.83 -24.63 35.01
C ARG A 261 18.37 -25.77 35.87
N TRP A 262 18.53 -26.98 35.32
CA TRP A 262 18.96 -28.19 36.06
C TRP A 262 20.39 -28.64 35.72
N LYS A 263 21.18 -27.79 35.07
CA LYS A 263 22.63 -27.96 34.89
C LYS A 263 23.34 -26.83 35.59
#